data_AF-X6HHB8-F1
#
_entry.id   AF-X6HHB8-F1
#
_cell.length_a   1.000
_cell.length_b   1.000
_cell.length_c   1.000
_cell.angle_alpha   90.00
_cell.angle_beta   90.00
_cell.angle_gamma   90.00
#
_symmetry.space_group_name_H-M   'P 1'
#
loop_
_entity.id
_entity.type
_entity.pdbx_description
1 polymer ?
#
loop_
_entity_poly.entity_id
_entity_poly.type
_entity_poly.pdbx_seq_one_letter_code
_entity_poly.pdbx_strand_id
1 'polypeptide(L)'
;MTGDLDIIKSGLIDRIEQVCERLLPDGKPEGGLWVAWNPIEHDQKPGRLPALKVRIRNGDIGAWSCWRSGAKGDVLKLVAYVERTDIKGALAWGRDFLGIRSMSPAERQNLRKAEVVRRQERDHKAERARLFKLQSADQLFFAKPSDKETGPAWCPQGTFAYGEGTAAELHAKAYFRGRGVDLDAIPNLNRYSFRFSPATEWWKGARYENSDGRRWKAERGPLFPAMHSAMRNRMGIVTACHITFFDPVKPIKAPVTPAKLMWGEALGAVIEISMGPNAVPFWMADRDGLVPDPVVVGEGIETAASFSQPVPEARVWAGGSLAGVGSAPINLTCIEWALFARDNNAGNAQAQKQFDQALAGLERHGKIVVVEASHVGDDFNDLAQGEE
;
A
#
# COMPACT_ATOMS: atom_id res chain seq x y z
N MET A 1 -29.46 10.45 -20.71
CA MET A 1 -28.61 9.62 -21.61
C MET A 1 -27.23 9.41 -20.99
N THR A 2 -27.18 8.84 -19.78
CA THR A 2 -25.98 8.79 -18.91
C THR A 2 -25.47 7.35 -18.68
N GLY A 3 -26.07 6.34 -19.34
CA GLY A 3 -25.89 4.93 -18.98
C GLY A 3 -24.87 4.11 -19.78
N ASP A 4 -24.16 4.69 -20.76
CA ASP A 4 -23.25 3.92 -21.64
C ASP A 4 -21.76 4.18 -21.35
N LEU A 5 -21.42 4.94 -20.30
CA LEU A 5 -20.03 5.31 -20.01
C LEU A 5 -19.15 4.07 -19.81
N ASP A 6 -19.59 3.13 -18.98
CA ASP A 6 -18.85 1.90 -18.69
C ASP A 6 -18.69 1.05 -19.96
N ILE A 7 -19.75 0.93 -20.77
CA ILE A 7 -19.73 0.18 -22.04
C ILE A 7 -18.74 0.79 -23.02
N ILE A 8 -18.77 2.11 -23.16
CA ILE A 8 -17.86 2.81 -24.07
C ILE A 8 -16.43 2.65 -23.57
N LYS A 9 -16.18 2.88 -22.28
CA LYS A 9 -14.85 2.76 -21.70
C LYS A 9 -14.28 1.34 -21.82
N SER A 10 -15.05 0.32 -21.43
CA SER A 10 -14.68 -1.09 -21.56
C SER A 10 -14.46 -1.47 -23.03
N GLY A 11 -15.36 -1.07 -23.93
CA GLY A 11 -15.23 -1.35 -25.36
C GLY A 11 -14.02 -0.69 -26.03
N LEU A 12 -13.62 0.50 -25.58
CA LEU A 12 -12.39 1.17 -26.03
C LEU A 12 -11.14 0.47 -25.49
N ILE A 13 -11.17 -0.01 -24.24
CA ILE A 13 -10.08 -0.80 -23.64
C ILE A 13 -9.90 -2.13 -24.37
N ASP A 14 -10.99 -2.84 -24.68
CA ASP A 14 -10.97 -4.11 -25.42
C ASP A 14 -10.35 -3.95 -26.83
N ARG A 15 -10.44 -2.74 -27.40
CA ARG A 15 -9.89 -2.39 -28.72
C ARG A 15 -8.76 -1.36 -28.63
N ILE A 16 -8.00 -1.35 -27.54
CA ILE A 16 -7.06 -0.26 -27.25
C ILE A 16 -6.00 -0.05 -28.34
N GLU A 17 -5.51 -1.12 -28.98
CA GLU A 17 -4.54 -1.01 -30.07
C GLU A 17 -5.16 -0.27 -31.27
N GLN A 18 -6.39 -0.60 -31.67
CA GLN A 18 -7.12 0.10 -32.73
C GLN A 18 -7.45 1.56 -32.36
N VAL A 19 -7.75 1.82 -31.08
CA VAL A 19 -7.93 3.19 -30.59
C VAL A 19 -6.63 3.99 -30.73
N CYS A 20 -5.48 3.38 -30.39
CA CYS A 20 -4.19 4.01 -30.53
C CYS A 20 -3.79 4.21 -32.00
N GLU A 21 -4.05 3.25 -32.88
CA GLU A 21 -3.85 3.42 -34.33
C GLU A 21 -4.65 4.60 -34.89
N ARG A 22 -5.88 4.79 -34.40
CA ARG A 22 -6.75 5.87 -34.86
C ARG A 22 -6.33 7.24 -34.34
N LEU A 23 -5.97 7.33 -33.06
CA LEU A 23 -5.64 8.60 -32.39
C LEU A 23 -4.16 9.00 -32.53
N LEU A 24 -3.27 8.01 -32.64
CA LEU A 24 -1.83 8.14 -32.57
C LEU A 24 -1.17 7.30 -33.69
N PRO A 25 -1.46 7.60 -34.97
CA PRO A 25 -1.08 6.76 -36.11
C PRO A 25 0.43 6.62 -36.30
N ASP A 26 1.23 7.60 -35.84
CA ASP A 26 2.70 7.55 -35.89
C ASP A 26 3.33 6.74 -34.74
N GLY A 27 2.49 6.20 -33.85
CA GLY A 27 2.93 5.38 -32.73
C GLY A 27 3.13 3.92 -33.11
N LYS A 28 3.80 3.18 -32.23
CA LYS A 28 4.06 1.76 -32.41
C LYS A 28 4.00 0.99 -31.08
N PRO A 29 3.66 -0.31 -31.11
CA PRO A 29 3.71 -1.15 -29.92
C PRO A 29 5.17 -1.43 -29.53
N GLU A 30 5.52 -1.15 -28.27
CA GLU A 30 6.84 -1.39 -27.70
C GLU A 30 6.71 -1.76 -26.21
N GLY A 31 7.15 -2.96 -25.82
CA GLY A 31 7.20 -3.38 -24.42
C GLY A 31 5.84 -3.40 -23.69
N GLY A 32 4.72 -3.64 -24.42
CA GLY A 32 3.36 -3.59 -23.86
C GLY A 32 2.77 -2.18 -23.74
N LEU A 33 3.44 -1.18 -24.32
CA LEU A 33 2.97 0.20 -24.45
C LEU A 33 2.79 0.56 -25.94
N TRP A 34 1.86 1.45 -26.25
CA TRP A 34 1.86 2.21 -27.49
C TRP A 34 2.70 3.46 -27.28
N VAL A 35 3.82 3.58 -28.00
CA VAL A 35 4.77 4.69 -27.87
C VAL A 35 4.58 5.61 -29.07
N ALA A 36 4.18 6.86 -28.82
CA ALA A 36 3.86 7.83 -29.85
C ALA A 36 4.42 9.22 -29.50
N TRP A 37 4.64 10.02 -30.55
CA TRP A 37 4.83 11.45 -30.39
C TRP A 37 3.50 12.07 -29.94
N ASN A 38 3.56 13.14 -29.16
CA ASN A 38 2.38 13.87 -28.71
C ASN A 38 1.87 14.74 -29.87
N PRO A 39 0.73 14.38 -30.51
CA PRO A 39 0.27 15.08 -31.70
C PRO A 39 -0.26 16.48 -31.39
N ILE A 40 -0.57 16.78 -30.12
CA ILE A 40 -1.14 18.05 -29.68
C ILE A 40 -0.07 19.09 -29.41
N GLU A 41 1.07 18.65 -28.87
CA GLU A 41 2.20 19.52 -28.53
C GLU A 41 3.27 19.56 -29.61
N HIS A 42 3.14 18.71 -30.65
CA HIS A 42 4.12 18.58 -31.74
C HIS A 42 5.54 18.38 -31.19
N ASP A 43 5.70 17.41 -30.28
CA ASP A 43 6.93 17.23 -29.49
C ASP A 43 8.07 16.53 -30.24
N GLN A 44 7.85 16.16 -31.51
CA GLN A 44 8.82 15.56 -32.40
C GLN A 44 9.95 16.52 -32.74
N LYS A 45 11.17 16.17 -32.31
CA LYS A 45 12.41 16.88 -32.68
C LYS A 45 13.58 15.90 -32.84
N PRO A 46 14.60 16.24 -33.66
CA PRO A 46 15.82 15.46 -33.76
C PRO A 46 16.44 15.19 -32.39
N GLY A 47 16.88 13.95 -32.16
CA GLY A 47 17.52 13.53 -30.91
C GLY A 47 16.57 13.33 -29.72
N ARG A 48 15.25 13.43 -29.89
CA ARG A 48 14.27 13.15 -28.82
C ARG A 48 13.65 11.76 -28.96
N LEU A 49 13.14 11.26 -27.84
CA LEU A 49 12.28 10.08 -27.80
C LEU A 49 10.81 10.49 -27.65
N PRO A 50 9.86 9.69 -28.17
CA PRO A 50 8.44 9.96 -28.03
C PRO A 50 8.01 9.94 -26.56
N ALA A 51 7.30 10.97 -26.13
CA ALA A 51 6.97 11.17 -24.72
C ALA A 51 5.60 10.63 -24.31
N LEU A 52 4.70 10.36 -25.27
CA LEU A 52 3.35 9.87 -25.00
C LEU A 52 3.33 8.34 -25.04
N LYS A 53 2.93 7.75 -23.92
CA LYS A 53 2.85 6.28 -23.76
C LYS A 53 1.47 5.89 -23.29
N VAL A 54 0.83 4.97 -24.01
CA VAL A 54 -0.46 4.36 -23.65
C VAL A 54 -0.22 2.90 -23.28
N ARG A 55 -0.81 2.40 -22.21
CA ARG A 55 -0.67 1.00 -21.80
C ARG A 55 -1.62 0.13 -22.62
N ILE A 56 -1.08 -0.80 -23.40
CA ILE A 56 -1.87 -1.70 -24.27
C ILE A 56 -1.87 -3.15 -23.79
N ARG A 57 -0.92 -3.54 -22.92
CA ARG A 57 -0.85 -4.88 -22.31
C ARG A 57 -0.50 -4.79 -20.83
N ASN A 58 -1.10 -5.66 -20.02
CA ASN A 58 -0.89 -5.81 -18.58
C ASN A 58 -1.21 -4.54 -17.75
N GLY A 59 -1.63 -4.71 -16.50
CA GLY A 59 -1.99 -3.57 -15.64
C GLY A 59 -3.20 -2.79 -16.15
N ASP A 60 -3.19 -1.47 -15.95
CA ASP A 60 -4.31 -0.58 -16.30
C ASP A 60 -4.31 -0.25 -17.80
N ILE A 61 -4.89 -1.14 -18.61
CA ILE A 61 -4.99 -0.96 -20.06
C ILE A 61 -5.77 0.33 -20.39
N GLY A 62 -5.26 1.11 -21.33
CA GLY A 62 -5.80 2.41 -21.73
C GLY A 62 -5.37 3.57 -20.83
N ALA A 63 -4.68 3.32 -19.71
CA ALA A 63 -4.02 4.39 -18.97
C ALA A 63 -2.86 4.95 -19.79
N TRP A 64 -2.71 6.27 -19.80
CA TRP A 64 -1.68 6.95 -20.59
C TRP A 64 -1.05 8.12 -19.84
N SER A 65 0.14 8.47 -20.29
CA SER A 65 0.87 9.65 -19.80
C SER A 65 1.78 10.20 -20.90
N CYS A 66 1.85 11.54 -20.99
CA CYS A 66 2.92 12.26 -21.65
C CYS A 66 3.92 12.72 -20.60
N TRP A 67 5.12 12.15 -20.62
CA TRP A 67 6.16 12.47 -19.64
C TRP A 67 6.72 13.88 -19.77
N ARG A 68 6.48 14.53 -20.92
CA ARG A 68 7.00 15.86 -21.20
C ARG A 68 6.10 16.97 -20.66
N SER A 69 4.79 16.88 -20.86
CA SER A 69 3.84 17.86 -20.32
C SER A 69 3.20 17.47 -19.00
N GLY A 70 3.35 16.21 -18.58
CA GLY A 70 2.66 15.68 -17.41
C GLY A 70 1.18 15.35 -17.66
N ALA A 71 0.67 15.56 -18.88
CA ALA A 71 -0.69 15.17 -19.25
C ALA A 71 -0.87 13.65 -19.09
N LYS A 72 -1.98 13.23 -18.49
CA LYS A 72 -2.25 11.82 -18.19
C LYS A 72 -3.74 11.55 -18.00
N GLY A 73 -4.14 10.30 -18.15
CA GLY A 73 -5.52 9.90 -17.92
C GLY A 73 -5.82 8.45 -18.28
N ASP A 74 -7.12 8.14 -18.35
CA ASP A 74 -7.61 6.90 -18.92
C ASP A 74 -7.89 7.06 -20.43
N VAL A 75 -8.40 6.01 -21.07
CA VAL A 75 -8.68 5.99 -22.51
C VAL A 75 -9.65 7.09 -22.95
N LEU A 76 -10.65 7.45 -22.12
CA LEU A 76 -11.58 8.54 -22.46
C LEU A 76 -10.89 9.90 -22.37
N LYS A 77 -10.01 10.10 -21.39
CA LYS A 77 -9.17 11.29 -21.32
C LYS A 77 -8.14 11.34 -22.46
N LEU A 78 -7.69 10.19 -22.99
CA LEU A 78 -6.83 10.16 -24.18
C LEU A 78 -7.59 10.69 -25.39
N VAL A 79 -8.80 10.16 -25.63
CA VAL A 79 -9.68 10.63 -26.71
C VAL A 79 -9.95 12.12 -26.56
N ALA A 80 -10.36 12.57 -25.36
CA ALA A 80 -10.62 13.98 -25.08
C ALA A 80 -9.39 14.87 -25.37
N TYR A 81 -8.21 14.41 -24.97
CA TYR A 81 -6.95 15.12 -25.16
C TYR A 81 -6.57 15.23 -26.65
N VAL A 82 -6.58 14.11 -27.38
CA VAL A 82 -6.16 14.06 -28.79
C VAL A 82 -7.19 14.75 -29.71
N GLU A 83 -8.47 14.52 -29.49
CA GLU A 83 -9.56 15.12 -30.28
C GLU A 83 -9.88 16.56 -29.84
N ARG A 84 -9.13 17.10 -28.87
CA ARG A 84 -9.32 18.45 -28.29
C ARG A 84 -10.77 18.72 -27.90
N THR A 85 -11.37 17.78 -27.19
CA THR A 85 -12.80 17.81 -26.83
C THR A 85 -13.01 17.54 -25.34
N ASP A 86 -14.23 17.77 -24.86
CA ASP A 86 -14.61 17.45 -23.49
C ASP A 86 -14.98 15.96 -23.34
N ILE A 87 -15.37 15.54 -22.13
CA ILE A 87 -15.80 14.15 -21.89
C ILE A 87 -17.04 13.79 -22.71
N LYS A 88 -17.93 14.74 -23.01
CA LYS A 88 -19.12 14.46 -23.83
C LYS A 88 -18.72 14.17 -25.28
N GLY A 89 -17.77 14.92 -25.82
CA GLY A 89 -17.20 14.67 -27.14
C GLY A 89 -16.42 13.35 -27.20
N ALA A 90 -15.66 13.03 -26.17
CA ALA A 90 -14.97 11.73 -26.08
C ALA A 90 -15.96 10.55 -26.05
N LEU A 91 -17.08 10.67 -25.33
CA LEU A 91 -18.14 9.67 -25.35
C LEU A 91 -18.87 9.62 -26.71
N ALA A 92 -18.99 10.74 -27.42
CA ALA A 92 -19.55 10.75 -28.77
C ALA A 92 -18.63 10.01 -29.75
N TRP A 93 -17.34 10.33 -29.74
CA TRP A 93 -16.30 9.65 -30.51
C TRP A 93 -16.28 8.15 -30.20
N GLY A 94 -16.33 7.78 -28.92
CA GLY A 94 -16.37 6.37 -28.52
C GLY A 94 -17.60 5.63 -29.03
N ARG A 95 -18.78 6.25 -29.07
CA ARG A 95 -19.98 5.63 -29.67
C ARG A 95 -19.82 5.39 -31.16
N ASP A 96 -19.18 6.31 -31.87
CA ASP A 96 -18.92 6.20 -33.30
C ASP A 96 -17.89 5.10 -33.57
N PHE A 97 -16.75 5.15 -32.89
CA PHE A 97 -15.68 4.15 -33.00
C PHE A 97 -16.17 2.73 -32.68
N LEU A 98 -17.01 2.59 -31.65
CA LEU A 98 -17.53 1.29 -31.25
C LEU A 98 -18.73 0.82 -32.09
N GLY A 99 -19.24 1.64 -33.01
CA GLY A 99 -20.43 1.34 -33.83
C GLY A 99 -21.75 1.37 -33.04
N ILE A 100 -21.76 1.95 -31.84
CA ILE A 100 -22.95 1.96 -30.95
C ILE A 100 -24.07 2.83 -31.55
N ARG A 101 -23.72 3.90 -32.29
CA ARG A 101 -24.72 4.76 -32.94
C ARG A 101 -25.56 4.02 -33.97
N SER A 102 -24.98 3.08 -34.72
CA SER A 102 -25.69 2.29 -35.73
C SER A 102 -26.43 1.06 -35.17
N MET A 103 -26.21 0.71 -33.90
CA MET A 103 -26.89 -0.43 -33.26
C MET A 103 -28.38 -0.15 -33.01
N SER A 104 -29.19 -1.19 -33.22
CA SER A 104 -30.59 -1.23 -32.84
C SER A 104 -30.79 -1.10 -31.32
N PRO A 105 -31.99 -0.71 -30.85
CA PRO A 105 -32.30 -0.68 -29.43
C PRO A 105 -32.07 -2.03 -28.71
N ALA A 106 -32.36 -3.15 -29.39
CA ALA A 106 -32.17 -4.50 -28.84
C ALA A 106 -30.69 -4.84 -28.66
N GLU A 107 -29.83 -4.53 -29.64
CA GLU A 107 -28.38 -4.73 -29.54
C GLU A 107 -27.77 -3.90 -28.42
N ARG A 108 -28.18 -2.63 -28.27
CA ARG A 108 -27.75 -1.78 -27.16
C ARG A 108 -28.18 -2.33 -25.81
N GLN A 109 -29.39 -2.90 -25.71
CA GLN A 109 -29.86 -3.54 -24.48
C GLN A 109 -29.04 -4.79 -24.15
N ASN A 110 -28.69 -5.61 -25.15
CA ASN A 110 -27.85 -6.79 -24.96
C ASN A 110 -26.44 -6.41 -24.50
N LEU A 111 -25.83 -5.36 -25.08
CA LEU A 111 -24.55 -4.82 -24.61
C LEU A 111 -24.60 -4.35 -23.16
N ARG A 112 -25.66 -3.63 -22.77
CA ARG A 112 -25.87 -3.20 -21.38
C ARG A 112 -25.96 -4.40 -20.43
N LYS A 113 -26.73 -5.43 -20.79
CA LYS A 113 -26.84 -6.66 -19.99
C LYS A 113 -25.48 -7.35 -19.86
N ALA A 114 -24.73 -7.48 -20.95
CA ALA A 114 -23.41 -8.09 -20.95
C ALA A 114 -22.41 -7.33 -20.07
N GLU A 115 -22.40 -6.00 -20.12
CA GLU A 115 -21.50 -5.19 -19.27
C GLU A 115 -21.86 -5.28 -17.78
N VAL A 116 -23.15 -5.34 -17.44
CA VAL A 116 -23.59 -5.57 -16.06
C VAL A 116 -23.06 -6.92 -15.54
N VAL A 117 -23.16 -7.98 -16.35
CA VAL A 117 -22.63 -9.31 -15.98
C VAL A 117 -21.11 -9.26 -15.82
N ARG A 118 -20.37 -8.69 -16.79
CA ARG A 118 -18.90 -8.54 -16.70
C ARG A 118 -18.47 -7.73 -15.48
N ARG A 119 -19.22 -6.67 -15.16
CA ARG A 119 -18.99 -5.85 -13.96
C ARG A 119 -19.20 -6.67 -12.69
N GLN A 120 -20.29 -7.42 -12.60
CA GLN A 120 -20.53 -8.32 -11.45
C GLN A 120 -19.43 -9.36 -11.30
N GLU A 121 -18.99 -9.99 -12.39
CA GLU A 121 -17.87 -10.96 -12.37
C GLU A 121 -16.57 -10.31 -11.91
N ARG A 122 -16.26 -9.10 -12.40
CA ARG A 122 -15.09 -8.32 -11.98
C ARG A 122 -15.15 -7.97 -10.50
N ASP A 123 -16.30 -7.49 -10.02
CA ASP A 123 -16.53 -7.10 -8.64
C ASP A 123 -16.42 -8.33 -7.71
N HIS A 124 -17.02 -9.47 -8.10
CA HIS A 124 -16.88 -10.75 -7.37
C HIS A 124 -15.43 -11.24 -7.34
N LYS A 125 -14.69 -11.14 -8.46
CA LYS A 125 -13.27 -11.51 -8.51
C LYS A 125 -12.42 -10.61 -7.62
N ALA A 126 -12.69 -9.30 -7.62
CA ALA A 126 -12.00 -8.33 -6.78
C ALA A 126 -12.26 -8.62 -5.29
N GLU A 127 -13.52 -8.89 -4.91
CA GLU A 127 -13.87 -9.23 -3.53
C GLU A 127 -13.23 -10.54 -3.07
N ARG A 128 -13.24 -11.58 -3.92
CA ARG A 128 -12.51 -12.83 -3.61
C ARG A 128 -11.02 -12.61 -3.40
N ALA A 129 -10.38 -11.80 -4.23
CA ALA A 129 -8.96 -11.46 -4.09
C ALA A 129 -8.69 -10.66 -2.81
N ARG A 130 -9.61 -9.77 -2.44
CA ARG A 130 -9.59 -8.98 -1.20
C ARG A 130 -9.67 -9.88 0.04
N LEU A 131 -10.69 -10.74 0.10
CA LEU A 131 -10.89 -11.69 1.21
C LEU A 131 -9.70 -12.64 1.35
N PHE A 132 -9.15 -13.13 0.22
CA PHE A 132 -7.92 -13.94 0.23
C PHE A 132 -6.74 -13.18 0.86
N LYS A 133 -6.54 -11.90 0.51
CA LYS A 133 -5.47 -11.09 1.11
C LYS A 133 -5.65 -10.90 2.61
N LEU A 134 -6.87 -10.61 3.07
CA LEU A 134 -7.19 -10.46 4.49
C LEU A 134 -6.90 -11.76 5.27
N GLN A 135 -7.45 -12.87 4.79
CA GLN A 135 -7.27 -14.17 5.43
C GLN A 135 -5.80 -14.61 5.45
N SER A 136 -5.09 -14.46 4.33
CA SER A 136 -3.70 -14.87 4.24
C SER A 136 -2.73 -13.94 4.99
N ALA A 137 -3.10 -12.69 5.25
CA ALA A 137 -2.33 -11.80 6.11
C ALA A 137 -2.40 -12.24 7.58
N ASP A 138 -3.59 -12.56 8.09
CA ASP A 138 -3.77 -13.15 9.42
C ASP A 138 -3.01 -14.48 9.55
N GLN A 139 -3.16 -15.36 8.56
CA GLN A 139 -2.42 -16.63 8.53
C GLN A 139 -0.91 -16.43 8.47
N LEU A 140 -0.42 -15.41 7.75
CA LEU A 140 1.02 -15.14 7.66
C LEU A 140 1.57 -14.66 9.00
N PHE A 141 0.84 -13.80 9.72
CA PHE A 141 1.20 -13.41 11.08
C PHE A 141 1.23 -14.63 12.01
N PHE A 142 0.25 -15.53 11.93
CA PHE A 142 0.19 -16.77 12.70
C PHE A 142 0.76 -18.00 11.96
N ALA A 143 1.74 -17.81 11.07
CA ALA A 143 2.19 -18.88 10.20
C ALA A 143 2.65 -20.10 11.00
N LYS A 144 2.16 -21.28 10.61
CA LYS A 144 2.59 -22.57 11.15
C LYS A 144 3.69 -23.16 10.26
N PRO A 145 4.55 -24.06 10.79
CA PRO A 145 5.51 -24.78 9.97
C PRO A 145 4.84 -25.45 8.76
N SER A 146 5.35 -25.17 7.56
CA SER A 146 4.77 -25.67 6.32
C SER A 146 5.74 -25.56 5.15
N ASP A 147 5.69 -26.51 4.22
CA ASP A 147 6.35 -26.42 2.92
C ASP A 147 5.57 -25.55 1.92
N LYS A 148 4.35 -25.14 2.26
CA LYS A 148 3.50 -24.29 1.41
C LYS A 148 3.65 -22.82 1.77
N GLU A 149 3.34 -21.97 0.79
CA GLU A 149 3.28 -20.53 0.99
C GLU A 149 2.02 -20.14 1.76
N THR A 150 2.16 -19.14 2.63
CA THR A 150 1.06 -18.46 3.30
C THR A 150 0.94 -17.06 2.71
N GLY A 151 -0.08 -16.83 1.89
CA GLY A 151 -0.18 -15.62 1.08
C GLY A 151 0.97 -15.55 0.08
N PRO A 152 1.84 -14.53 0.12
CA PRO A 152 2.93 -14.36 -0.85
C PRO A 152 4.23 -15.06 -0.42
N ALA A 153 4.33 -15.50 0.85
CA ALA A 153 5.60 -15.87 1.47
C ALA A 153 5.61 -17.33 1.93
N TRP A 154 6.73 -17.98 1.76
CA TRP A 154 7.04 -19.23 2.46
C TRP A 154 7.68 -18.95 3.83
N CYS A 155 7.17 -19.58 4.89
CA CYS A 155 7.66 -19.46 6.26
C CYS A 155 7.88 -20.88 6.83
N PRO A 156 9.00 -21.56 6.49
CA PRO A 156 9.15 -23.00 6.71
C PRO A 156 8.95 -23.46 8.16
N GLN A 157 9.45 -22.68 9.13
CA GLN A 157 9.34 -23.00 10.55
C GLN A 157 8.16 -22.29 11.23
N GLY A 158 7.35 -21.55 10.49
CA GLY A 158 6.31 -20.70 11.05
C GLY A 158 6.86 -19.52 11.86
N THR A 159 5.98 -18.94 12.66
CA THR A 159 6.26 -17.80 13.54
C THR A 159 6.10 -18.20 15.00
N PHE A 160 6.88 -17.58 15.87
CA PHE A 160 6.94 -17.80 17.31
C PHE A 160 6.49 -16.54 18.04
N ALA A 161 5.78 -16.68 19.16
CA ALA A 161 5.30 -15.52 19.92
C ALA A 161 6.46 -14.75 20.56
N TYR A 162 6.23 -13.47 20.86
CA TYR A 162 7.15 -12.69 21.67
C TYR A 162 7.34 -13.33 23.05
N GLY A 163 8.60 -13.45 23.50
CA GLY A 163 8.98 -14.05 24.77
C GLY A 163 9.31 -15.54 24.69
N GLU A 164 9.23 -16.18 23.52
CA GLU A 164 9.66 -17.57 23.34
C GLU A 164 11.19 -17.72 23.30
N GLY A 165 11.94 -16.63 23.18
CA GLY A 165 13.40 -16.64 23.29
C GLY A 165 14.10 -17.24 22.06
N THR A 166 13.45 -17.21 20.90
CA THR A 166 14.05 -17.72 19.66
C THR A 166 15.26 -16.90 19.24
N ALA A 167 16.17 -17.49 18.46
CA ALA A 167 17.31 -16.76 17.90
C ALA A 167 16.87 -15.54 17.06
N ALA A 168 15.77 -15.67 16.31
CA ALA A 168 15.20 -14.57 15.53
C ALA A 168 14.66 -13.43 16.41
N GLU A 169 14.03 -13.76 17.55
CA GLU A 169 13.58 -12.77 18.53
C GLU A 169 14.76 -12.03 19.15
N LEU A 170 15.78 -12.77 19.64
CA LEU A 170 16.98 -12.16 20.23
C LEU A 170 17.68 -11.25 19.24
N HIS A 171 17.72 -11.65 17.97
CA HIS A 171 18.32 -10.87 16.90
C HIS A 171 17.53 -9.59 16.60
N ALA A 172 16.20 -9.67 16.53
CA ALA A 172 15.35 -8.49 16.39
C ALA A 172 15.50 -7.53 17.58
N LYS A 173 15.56 -8.05 18.81
CA LYS A 173 15.81 -7.24 20.01
C LYS A 173 17.17 -6.53 19.96
N ALA A 174 18.23 -7.21 19.53
CA ALA A 174 19.53 -6.60 19.34
C ALA A 174 19.49 -5.47 18.29
N TYR A 175 18.73 -5.66 17.20
CA TYR A 175 18.50 -4.62 16.19
C TYR A 175 17.83 -3.37 16.77
N PHE A 176 16.77 -3.54 17.56
CA PHE A 176 16.07 -2.41 18.20
C PHE A 176 16.93 -1.72 19.27
N ARG A 177 17.69 -2.48 20.07
CA ARG A 177 18.62 -1.91 21.05
C ARG A 177 19.71 -1.07 20.39
N GLY A 178 20.21 -1.50 19.23
CA GLY A 178 21.14 -0.70 18.41
C GLY A 178 20.54 0.60 17.87
N ARG A 179 19.23 0.82 18.02
CA ARG A 179 18.49 2.05 17.72
C ARG A 179 18.00 2.79 18.98
N GLY A 180 18.54 2.46 20.15
CA GLY A 180 18.12 3.06 21.41
C GLY A 180 16.76 2.56 21.92
N VAL A 181 16.19 1.53 21.32
CA VAL A 181 14.89 0.97 21.72
C VAL A 181 15.08 -0.42 22.33
N ASP A 182 14.97 -0.55 23.65
CA ASP A 182 14.87 -1.88 24.27
C ASP A 182 13.40 -2.31 24.35
N LEU A 183 13.00 -3.21 23.45
CA LEU A 183 11.63 -3.72 23.42
C LEU A 183 11.22 -4.36 24.75
N ASP A 184 12.13 -5.03 25.46
CA ASP A 184 11.81 -5.69 26.74
C ASP A 184 11.55 -4.67 27.87
N ALA A 185 12.06 -3.45 27.73
CA ALA A 185 11.90 -2.37 28.71
C ALA A 185 10.72 -1.43 28.39
N ILE A 186 10.00 -1.64 27.29
CA ILE A 186 8.80 -0.85 26.96
C ILE A 186 7.69 -1.14 27.97
N PRO A 187 7.21 -0.13 28.73
CA PRO A 187 6.05 -0.28 29.60
C PRO A 187 4.83 -0.71 28.80
N ASN A 188 4.13 -1.73 29.29
CA ASN A 188 2.91 -2.25 28.67
C ASN A 188 3.08 -2.55 27.16
N LEU A 189 4.24 -3.10 26.77
CA LEU A 189 4.46 -3.62 25.42
C LEU A 189 3.33 -4.57 25.02
N ASN A 190 2.70 -4.31 23.87
CA ASN A 190 1.72 -5.21 23.31
C ASN A 190 2.42 -6.41 22.64
N ARG A 191 2.72 -7.43 23.44
CA ARG A 191 3.36 -8.68 22.98
C ARG A 191 2.53 -9.43 21.93
N TYR A 192 1.22 -9.19 21.85
CA TYR A 192 0.33 -9.80 20.85
C TYR A 192 0.48 -9.19 19.45
N SER A 193 1.22 -8.09 19.32
CA SER A 193 1.51 -7.45 18.03
C SER A 193 2.74 -8.04 17.36
N PHE A 194 3.60 -8.80 18.05
CA PHE A 194 4.90 -9.22 17.54
C PHE A 194 5.07 -10.73 17.57
N ARG A 195 5.56 -11.26 16.45
CA ARG A 195 5.99 -12.64 16.29
C ARG A 195 7.29 -12.69 15.50
N PHE A 196 8.07 -13.75 15.67
CA PHE A 196 9.39 -13.87 15.07
C PHE A 196 9.51 -15.18 14.28
N SER A 197 10.25 -15.16 13.18
CA SER A 197 10.48 -16.35 12.37
C SER A 197 11.99 -16.50 12.08
N PRO A 198 12.59 -17.69 12.24
CA PRO A 198 13.96 -17.96 11.82
C PRO A 198 14.19 -17.76 10.31
N ALA A 199 13.17 -18.03 9.50
CA ALA A 199 13.22 -17.84 8.06
C ALA A 199 11.83 -17.49 7.50
N THR A 200 11.74 -16.32 6.86
CA THR A 200 10.61 -15.92 6.02
C THR A 200 11.11 -15.54 4.65
N GLU A 201 10.39 -15.96 3.62
CA GLU A 201 10.68 -15.60 2.23
C GLU A 201 10.53 -14.10 2.00
N TRP A 202 11.58 -13.47 1.51
CA TRP A 202 11.51 -12.15 0.93
C TRP A 202 10.99 -12.25 -0.51
N TRP A 203 9.67 -12.30 -0.67
CA TRP A 203 9.01 -12.64 -1.95
C TRP A 203 9.24 -11.63 -3.08
N LYS A 204 9.81 -10.44 -2.81
CA LYS A 204 10.25 -9.54 -3.87
C LYS A 204 11.45 -10.06 -4.65
N GLY A 205 12.23 -10.97 -4.06
CA GLY A 205 13.34 -11.67 -4.72
C GLY A 205 12.89 -12.93 -5.46
N ALA A 206 11.60 -13.27 -5.42
CA ALA A 206 11.07 -14.43 -6.12
C ALA A 206 11.02 -14.20 -7.63
N ARG A 207 11.28 -15.26 -8.39
CA ARG A 207 11.18 -15.24 -9.86
C ARG A 207 9.80 -15.72 -10.26
N TYR A 208 9.13 -14.93 -11.08
CA TYR A 208 7.82 -15.27 -11.63
C TYR A 208 7.93 -15.53 -13.12
N GLU A 209 7.26 -16.59 -13.56
CA GLU A 209 7.07 -16.89 -14.97
C GLU A 209 5.60 -16.66 -15.36
N ASN A 210 5.38 -16.48 -16.65
CA ASN A 210 4.08 -16.16 -17.20
C ASN A 210 3.95 -16.84 -18.56
N SER A 211 2.99 -17.76 -18.70
CA SER A 211 2.61 -18.41 -19.96
C SER A 211 1.10 -18.43 -20.08
N ASP A 212 0.57 -18.17 -21.27
CA ASP A 212 -0.87 -18.28 -21.58
C ASP A 212 -1.77 -17.51 -20.62
N GLY A 213 -1.31 -16.33 -20.17
CA GLY A 213 -2.03 -15.47 -19.22
C GLY A 213 -2.03 -15.97 -17.77
N ARG A 214 -1.32 -17.05 -17.45
CA ARG A 214 -1.14 -17.55 -16.09
C ARG A 214 0.25 -17.20 -15.58
N ARG A 215 0.29 -16.44 -14.48
CA ARG A 215 1.52 -16.14 -13.73
C ARG A 215 1.68 -17.10 -12.56
N TRP A 216 2.87 -17.66 -12.38
CA TRP A 216 3.22 -18.46 -11.19
C TRP A 216 4.61 -18.10 -10.67
N LYS A 217 4.86 -18.44 -9.40
CA LYS A 217 6.18 -18.30 -8.78
C LYS A 217 7.02 -19.50 -9.21
N ALA A 218 8.00 -19.28 -10.09
CA ALA A 218 8.89 -20.31 -10.61
C ALA A 218 10.02 -20.62 -9.63
N GLU A 219 10.45 -19.62 -8.87
CA GLU A 219 11.51 -19.73 -7.87
C GLU A 219 11.19 -18.86 -6.67
N ARG A 220 11.38 -19.39 -5.46
CA ARG A 220 11.16 -18.65 -4.22
C ARG A 220 12.23 -17.59 -4.02
N GLY A 221 11.85 -16.52 -3.33
CA GLY A 221 12.82 -15.53 -2.86
C GLY A 221 13.75 -16.11 -1.78
N PRO A 222 14.85 -15.39 -1.48
CA PRO A 222 15.72 -15.74 -0.36
C PRO A 222 14.98 -15.67 0.98
N LEU A 223 15.45 -16.45 1.95
CA LEU A 223 14.91 -16.51 3.30
C LEU A 223 15.76 -15.66 4.25
N PHE A 224 15.11 -14.92 5.16
CA PHE A 224 15.79 -14.19 6.23
C PHE A 224 15.06 -14.35 7.57
N PRO A 225 15.76 -14.22 8.71
CA PRO A 225 15.09 -13.99 9.99
C PRO A 225 14.23 -12.74 9.90
N ALA A 226 13.06 -12.77 10.54
CA ALA A 226 12.11 -11.67 10.43
C ALA A 226 11.29 -11.47 11.70
N MET A 227 10.88 -10.22 11.92
CA MET A 227 9.82 -9.85 12.85
C MET A 227 8.54 -9.58 12.05
N HIS A 228 7.49 -10.30 12.40
CA HIS A 228 6.14 -10.14 11.91
C HIS A 228 5.35 -9.30 12.90
N SER A 229 4.83 -8.17 12.42
CA SER A 229 4.06 -7.21 13.20
C SER A 229 2.61 -7.19 12.70
N ALA A 230 1.66 -7.46 13.60
CA ALA A 230 0.25 -7.44 13.27
C ALA A 230 -0.24 -6.01 13.07
N MET A 231 -0.78 -5.72 11.89
CA MET A 231 -1.56 -4.51 11.67
C MET A 231 -3.03 -4.83 11.89
N ARG A 232 -3.61 -4.25 12.93
CA ARG A 232 -4.99 -4.50 13.33
C ARG A 232 -5.89 -3.32 12.97
N ASN A 233 -7.04 -3.60 12.38
CA ASN A 233 -8.06 -2.59 12.13
C ASN A 233 -8.71 -2.12 13.45
N ARG A 234 -9.67 -1.19 13.37
CA ARG A 234 -10.40 -0.66 14.54
C ARG A 234 -11.06 -1.71 15.45
N MET A 235 -11.30 -2.93 14.96
CA MET A 235 -11.91 -4.04 15.71
C MET A 235 -10.87 -4.99 16.31
N GLY A 236 -9.57 -4.73 16.12
CA GLY A 236 -8.50 -5.62 16.56
C GLY A 236 -8.21 -6.80 15.63
N ILE A 237 -8.85 -6.86 14.46
CA ILE A 237 -8.66 -7.95 13.49
C ILE A 237 -7.39 -7.70 12.70
N VAL A 238 -6.52 -8.71 12.56
CA VAL A 238 -5.33 -8.63 11.70
C VAL A 238 -5.78 -8.55 10.25
N THR A 239 -5.58 -7.38 9.63
CA THR A 239 -5.90 -7.18 8.21
C THR A 239 -4.66 -7.08 7.35
N ALA A 240 -3.50 -6.80 7.96
CA ALA A 240 -2.20 -6.87 7.29
C ALA A 240 -1.11 -7.40 8.24
N CYS A 241 -0.09 -8.03 7.66
CA CYS A 241 1.14 -8.41 8.34
C CYS A 241 2.29 -7.55 7.78
N HIS A 242 2.93 -6.78 8.67
CA HIS A 242 4.15 -6.03 8.35
C HIS A 242 5.36 -6.87 8.75
N ILE A 243 6.32 -7.04 7.85
CA ILE A 243 7.47 -7.92 8.05
C ILE A 243 8.74 -7.11 7.90
N THR A 244 9.52 -7.03 8.97
CA THR A 244 10.88 -6.49 8.96
C THR A 244 11.85 -7.65 8.87
N PHE A 245 12.68 -7.67 7.82
CA PHE A 245 13.69 -8.71 7.60
C PHE A 245 15.04 -8.26 8.17
N PHE A 246 15.75 -9.18 8.82
CA PHE A 246 17.05 -8.94 9.44
C PHE A 246 18.17 -9.69 8.73
N ASP A 247 19.38 -9.14 8.81
CA ASP A 247 20.57 -9.87 8.39
C ASP A 247 20.74 -11.11 9.28
N PRO A 248 21.11 -12.28 8.75
CA PRO A 248 21.19 -13.50 9.54
C PRO A 248 22.33 -13.50 10.57
N VAL A 249 23.28 -12.57 10.47
CA VAL A 249 24.50 -12.52 11.29
C VAL A 249 24.55 -11.24 12.12
N LYS A 250 24.35 -10.08 11.49
CA LYS A 250 24.51 -8.76 12.13
C LYS A 250 23.16 -8.20 12.56
N PRO A 251 23.05 -7.49 13.71
CA PRO A 251 21.80 -6.88 14.19
C PRO A 251 21.42 -5.63 13.38
N ILE A 252 21.28 -5.80 12.06
CA ILE A 252 20.88 -4.79 11.08
C ILE A 252 19.74 -5.34 10.22
N LYS A 253 19.09 -4.46 9.45
CA LYS A 253 18.14 -4.88 8.42
C LYS A 253 18.82 -5.78 7.39
N ALA A 254 18.07 -6.76 6.88
CA ALA A 254 18.54 -7.63 5.81
C ALA A 254 19.05 -6.79 4.62
N PRO A 255 20.13 -7.22 3.94
CA PRO A 255 20.73 -6.49 2.81
C PRO A 255 19.90 -6.62 1.52
N VAL A 256 18.60 -6.31 1.59
CA VAL A 256 17.64 -6.35 0.47
C VAL A 256 16.85 -5.05 0.43
N THR A 257 16.42 -4.64 -0.77
CA THR A 257 15.68 -3.38 -0.95
C THR A 257 14.28 -3.62 -1.53
N PRO A 258 13.20 -3.29 -0.79
CA PRO A 258 13.17 -2.86 0.61
C PRO A 258 13.36 -4.01 1.61
N ALA A 259 13.95 -3.73 2.77
CA ALA A 259 14.10 -4.66 3.89
C ALA A 259 12.84 -4.84 4.76
N LYS A 260 11.73 -4.20 4.34
CA LYS A 260 10.41 -4.38 4.91
C LYS A 260 9.40 -4.70 3.82
N LEU A 261 8.52 -5.67 4.06
CA LEU A 261 7.39 -5.98 3.19
C LEU A 261 6.10 -6.01 4.00
N MET A 262 4.98 -5.86 3.30
CA MET A 262 3.66 -5.84 3.91
C MET A 262 2.68 -6.61 3.03
N TRP A 263 1.84 -7.43 3.64
CA TRP A 263 0.81 -8.18 2.95
C TRP A 263 -0.54 -8.03 3.66
N GLY A 264 -1.60 -7.76 2.89
CA GLY A 264 -2.96 -7.55 3.39
C GLY A 264 -3.52 -6.15 3.10
N GLU A 265 -4.51 -5.73 3.87
CA GLU A 265 -5.11 -4.39 3.88
C GLU A 265 -4.64 -3.61 5.11
N ALA A 266 -3.67 -2.71 4.92
CA ALA A 266 -3.07 -1.93 5.99
C ALA A 266 -3.73 -0.58 6.25
N LEU A 267 -4.48 -0.04 5.29
CA LEU A 267 -5.12 1.27 5.44
C LEU A 267 -6.19 1.18 6.55
N GLY A 268 -6.07 2.04 7.56
CA GLY A 268 -6.95 2.00 8.74
C GLY A 268 -6.58 0.94 9.78
N ALA A 269 -5.47 0.23 9.57
CA ALA A 269 -4.90 -0.70 10.53
C ALA A 269 -3.59 -0.16 11.11
N VAL A 270 -3.31 -0.48 12.37
CA VAL A 270 -2.12 -0.03 13.09
C VAL A 270 -1.41 -1.19 13.76
N ILE A 271 -0.10 -1.08 13.91
CA ILE A 271 0.68 -1.91 14.83
C ILE A 271 0.65 -1.22 16.19
N GLU A 272 -0.04 -1.79 17.18
CA GLU A 272 0.05 -1.27 18.56
C GLU A 272 1.34 -1.80 19.20
N ILE A 273 2.26 -0.90 19.50
CA ILE A 273 3.56 -1.20 20.12
C ILE A 273 3.43 -1.17 21.63
N SER A 274 2.92 -0.07 22.19
CA SER A 274 2.58 0.06 23.62
C SER A 274 1.08 0.27 23.80
N MET A 275 0.52 -0.39 24.81
CA MET A 275 -0.88 -0.30 25.21
C MET A 275 -1.19 0.93 26.07
N GLY A 276 -0.18 1.77 26.36
CA GLY A 276 -0.31 2.90 27.28
C GLY A 276 -0.57 2.47 28.72
N PRO A 277 -0.89 3.42 29.63
CA PRO A 277 -1.07 3.18 31.07
C PRO A 277 -2.12 2.12 31.40
N ASN A 278 -3.19 2.04 30.61
CA ASN A 278 -4.27 1.09 30.84
C ASN A 278 -3.85 -0.39 30.65
N ALA A 279 -2.71 -0.67 30.01
CA ALA A 279 -2.19 -2.03 29.80
C ALA A 279 -3.18 -3.00 29.13
N VAL A 280 -4.12 -2.46 28.35
CA VAL A 280 -5.13 -3.21 27.61
C VAL A 280 -5.02 -2.83 26.14
N PRO A 281 -4.98 -3.82 25.21
CA PRO A 281 -4.92 -3.52 23.79
C PRO A 281 -6.09 -2.65 23.35
N PHE A 282 -5.89 -1.74 22.38
CA PHE A 282 -6.94 -0.77 22.01
C PHE A 282 -8.28 -1.43 21.61
N TRP A 283 -8.24 -2.64 21.04
CA TRP A 283 -9.43 -3.38 20.62
C TRP A 283 -10.16 -4.09 21.76
N MET A 284 -9.62 -4.03 22.98
CA MET A 284 -10.24 -4.48 24.21
C MET A 284 -10.49 -3.33 25.20
N ALA A 285 -10.18 -2.08 24.80
CA ALA A 285 -10.23 -0.90 25.65
C ALA A 285 -11.61 -0.19 25.64
N ASP A 286 -12.61 -0.75 24.95
CA ASP A 286 -14.01 -0.33 25.04
C ASP A 286 -14.68 -1.07 26.21
N ARG A 287 -14.24 -0.76 27.44
CA ARG A 287 -14.75 -1.32 28.69
C ARG A 287 -15.04 -0.19 29.68
N ASP A 288 -16.08 -0.37 30.49
CA ASP A 288 -16.47 0.61 31.50
C ASP A 288 -15.30 0.92 32.45
N GLY A 289 -15.06 2.21 32.69
CA GLY A 289 -14.11 2.70 33.69
C GLY A 289 -12.68 2.92 33.21
N LEU A 290 -12.34 2.69 31.93
CA LEU A 290 -11.03 3.06 31.39
C LEU A 290 -10.99 4.56 31.04
N VAL A 291 -9.95 5.24 31.49
CA VAL A 291 -9.67 6.64 31.11
C VAL A 291 -8.97 6.63 29.75
N PRO A 292 -9.39 7.44 28.76
CA PRO A 292 -8.69 7.53 27.48
C PRO A 292 -7.24 7.96 27.65
N ASP A 293 -6.32 7.36 26.88
CA ASP A 293 -4.90 7.73 26.88
C ASP A 293 -4.57 8.56 25.63
N PRO A 294 -3.56 9.45 25.65
CA PRO A 294 -2.98 9.97 24.43
C PRO A 294 -2.37 8.83 23.57
N VAL A 295 -2.25 9.07 22.27
CA VAL A 295 -1.58 8.13 21.35
C VAL A 295 -0.50 8.81 20.52
N VAL A 296 0.69 8.22 20.50
CA VAL A 296 1.71 8.56 19.51
C VAL A 296 1.51 7.67 18.29
N VAL A 297 1.45 8.28 17.11
CA VAL A 297 1.34 7.58 15.81
C VAL A 297 2.53 7.96 14.94
N GLY A 298 3.36 6.97 14.61
CA GLY A 298 4.48 7.12 13.67
C GLY A 298 4.27 6.37 12.36
N GLU A 299 5.03 6.71 11.32
CA GLU A 299 5.02 5.96 10.06
C GLU A 299 5.66 4.57 10.23
N GLY A 300 6.92 4.54 10.65
CA GLY A 300 7.71 3.32 10.84
C GLY A 300 7.50 2.71 12.22
N ILE A 301 7.69 1.39 12.32
CA ILE A 301 7.71 0.72 13.62
C ILE A 301 8.89 1.18 14.47
N GLU A 302 10.05 1.42 13.85
CA GLU A 302 11.24 1.91 14.55
C GLU A 302 11.00 3.32 15.09
N THR A 303 10.57 4.25 14.24
CA THR A 303 10.26 5.64 14.61
C THR A 303 9.18 5.71 15.69
N ALA A 304 8.11 4.91 15.60
CA ALA A 304 7.09 4.92 16.64
C ALA A 304 7.63 4.33 17.94
N ALA A 305 8.39 3.22 17.88
CA ALA A 305 8.87 2.53 19.07
C ALA A 305 9.80 3.40 19.95
N SER A 306 10.52 4.37 19.38
CA SER A 306 11.38 5.30 20.14
C SER A 306 10.63 6.15 21.16
N PHE A 307 9.33 6.38 20.97
CA PHE A 307 8.47 7.08 21.93
C PHE A 307 7.97 6.19 23.07
N SER A 308 8.11 4.86 22.96
CA SER A 308 7.43 3.94 23.88
C SER A 308 8.03 3.91 25.29
N GLN A 309 9.31 4.23 25.46
CA GLN A 309 9.94 4.35 26.78
C GLN A 309 9.88 5.78 27.34
N PRO A 310 10.14 6.84 26.54
CA PRO A 310 10.12 8.21 27.05
C PRO A 310 8.70 8.75 27.32
N VAL A 311 7.67 8.18 26.71
CA VAL A 311 6.27 8.62 26.83
C VAL A 311 5.38 7.46 27.33
N PRO A 312 5.62 6.92 28.54
CA PRO A 312 4.86 5.80 29.08
C PRO A 312 3.37 6.10 29.32
N GLU A 313 3.00 7.38 29.39
CA GLU A 313 1.63 7.86 29.49
C GLU A 313 0.81 7.72 28.21
N ALA A 314 1.46 7.43 27.07
CA ALA A 314 0.80 7.29 25.79
C ALA A 314 0.75 5.86 25.28
N ARG A 315 -0.30 5.55 24.52
CA ARG A 315 -0.28 4.44 23.56
C ARG A 315 0.69 4.78 22.45
N VAL A 316 1.29 3.76 21.83
CA VAL A 316 2.20 3.97 20.71
C VAL A 316 1.85 3.07 19.54
N TRP A 317 1.55 3.67 18.40
CA TRP A 317 1.11 2.99 17.18
C TRP A 317 2.04 3.30 15.99
N ALA A 318 2.21 2.31 15.11
CA ALA A 318 2.80 2.51 13.79
C ALA A 318 1.78 2.29 12.67
N GLY A 319 1.68 3.24 11.75
CA GLY A 319 0.76 3.19 10.60
C GLY A 319 1.33 2.50 9.35
N GLY A 320 2.64 2.20 9.34
CA GLY A 320 3.34 1.52 8.23
C GLY A 320 3.57 2.35 6.96
N SER A 321 2.87 3.48 6.82
CA SER A 321 3.02 4.49 5.75
C SER A 321 2.31 5.79 6.18
N LEU A 322 2.63 6.93 5.56
CA LEU A 322 1.89 8.19 5.80
C LEU A 322 0.37 8.06 5.54
N ALA A 323 -0.04 7.34 4.49
CA ALA A 323 -1.46 7.08 4.23
C ALA A 323 -2.12 6.23 5.35
N GLY A 324 -1.36 5.27 5.89
CA GLY A 324 -1.77 4.47 7.04
C GLY A 324 -1.92 5.30 8.31
N VAL A 325 -0.95 6.18 8.59
CA VAL A 325 -1.05 7.16 9.69
C VAL A 325 -2.30 8.00 9.55
N GLY A 326 -2.53 8.62 8.38
CA GLY A 326 -3.72 9.45 8.14
C GLY A 326 -5.06 8.71 8.18
N SER A 327 -5.05 7.37 8.25
CA SER A 327 -6.25 6.56 8.41
C SER A 327 -6.31 5.85 9.76
N ALA A 328 -5.32 6.05 10.64
CA ALA A 328 -5.25 5.40 11.93
C ALA A 328 -6.53 5.68 12.73
N PRO A 329 -7.10 4.70 13.43
CA PRO A 329 -8.42 4.81 14.05
C PRO A 329 -8.36 5.61 15.37
N ILE A 330 -7.85 6.84 15.34
CA ILE A 330 -7.70 7.68 16.54
C ILE A 330 -9.05 8.16 17.09
N ASN A 331 -10.15 7.98 16.35
CA ASN A 331 -11.51 8.25 16.83
C ASN A 331 -12.02 7.22 17.84
N LEU A 332 -11.24 6.21 18.20
CA LEU A 332 -11.60 5.25 19.24
C LEU A 332 -11.76 5.96 20.60
N THR A 333 -12.68 5.44 21.42
CA THR A 333 -13.03 6.02 22.73
C THR A 333 -11.87 5.99 23.72
N CYS A 334 -10.99 4.99 23.61
CA CYS A 334 -9.78 4.85 24.42
C CYS A 334 -8.66 5.84 24.07
N ILE A 335 -8.85 6.68 23.04
CA ILE A 335 -7.89 7.70 22.62
C ILE A 335 -8.36 9.09 23.05
N GLU A 336 -7.54 9.79 23.81
CA GLU A 336 -7.81 11.17 24.24
C GLU A 336 -7.51 12.18 23.12
N TRP A 337 -6.26 12.20 22.67
CA TRP A 337 -5.73 13.01 21.58
C TRP A 337 -4.53 12.28 20.94
N ALA A 338 -4.05 12.74 19.78
CA ALA A 338 -2.98 12.09 19.03
C ALA A 338 -1.75 12.99 18.82
N LEU A 339 -0.56 12.43 19.05
CA LEU A 339 0.71 12.97 18.58
C LEU A 339 1.08 12.28 17.26
N PHE A 340 1.22 13.04 16.18
CA PHE A 340 1.79 12.56 14.94
C PHE A 340 3.31 12.77 14.96
N ALA A 341 4.06 11.69 15.20
CA ALA A 341 5.52 11.67 15.16
C ALA A 341 6.04 11.43 13.74
N ARG A 342 6.87 12.35 13.21
CA ARG A 342 7.45 12.25 11.86
C ARG A 342 8.97 12.42 11.82
N ASP A 343 9.64 11.63 10.98
CA ASP A 343 11.06 11.83 10.64
C ASP A 343 11.25 13.14 9.86
N ASN A 344 12.43 13.78 10.01
CA ASN A 344 12.68 15.11 9.46
C ASN A 344 13.09 15.13 7.96
N ASN A 345 12.72 14.09 7.20
CA ASN A 345 13.04 13.97 5.77
C ASN A 345 12.16 14.87 4.87
N ALA A 346 12.02 16.14 5.25
CA ALA A 346 11.29 17.18 4.54
C ALA A 346 12.14 17.78 3.41
N GLY A 347 12.34 17.04 2.33
CA GLY A 347 13.14 17.50 1.18
C GLY A 347 12.35 17.83 -0.09
N ASN A 348 11.20 17.20 -0.35
CA ASN A 348 10.50 17.35 -1.63
C ASN A 348 9.00 17.65 -1.48
N ALA A 349 8.44 18.39 -2.45
CA ALA A 349 7.03 18.82 -2.45
C ALA A 349 6.03 17.64 -2.41
N GLN A 350 6.44 16.47 -2.87
CA GLN A 350 5.63 15.25 -2.79
C GLN A 350 5.51 14.74 -1.36
N ALA A 351 6.61 14.71 -0.61
CA ALA A 351 6.65 14.30 0.80
C ALA A 351 5.83 15.24 1.66
N GLN A 352 5.96 16.56 1.44
CA GLN A 352 5.12 17.55 2.13
C GLN A 352 3.63 17.32 1.84
N LYS A 353 3.26 17.10 0.58
CA LYS A 353 1.87 16.81 0.21
C LYS A 353 1.35 15.52 0.87
N GLN A 354 2.16 14.47 0.93
CA GLN A 354 1.77 13.22 1.60
C GLN A 354 1.61 13.42 3.11
N PHE A 355 2.45 14.24 3.72
CA PHE A 355 2.33 14.64 5.12
C PHE A 355 1.03 15.43 5.36
N ASP A 356 0.76 16.48 4.58
CA ASP A 356 -0.46 17.29 4.73
C ASP A 356 -1.72 16.42 4.57
N GLN A 357 -1.69 15.45 3.65
CA GLN A 357 -2.77 14.47 3.48
C GLN A 357 -2.94 13.56 4.68
N ALA A 358 -1.83 13.13 5.31
CA ALA A 358 -1.87 12.30 6.51
C ALA A 358 -2.42 13.09 7.71
N LEU A 359 -1.95 14.31 7.92
CA LEU A 359 -2.43 15.20 8.98
C LEU A 359 -3.92 15.50 8.84
N ALA A 360 -4.36 15.94 7.65
CA ALA A 360 -5.78 16.14 7.36
C ALA A 360 -6.59 14.84 7.52
N GLY A 361 -5.96 13.69 7.27
CA GLY A 361 -6.53 12.37 7.54
C GLY A 361 -6.86 12.18 9.02
N LEU A 362 -5.88 12.41 9.90
CA LEU A 362 -6.03 12.32 11.35
C LEU A 362 -7.05 13.35 11.87
N GLU A 363 -6.96 14.61 11.46
CA GLU A 363 -7.85 15.69 11.92
C GLU A 363 -9.33 15.42 11.63
N ARG A 364 -9.64 14.70 10.53
CA ARG A 364 -11.02 14.29 10.20
C ARG A 364 -11.66 13.35 11.23
N HIS A 365 -10.88 12.73 12.11
CA HIS A 365 -11.40 11.92 13.20
C HIS A 365 -11.98 12.74 14.37
N GLY A 366 -11.83 14.08 14.36
CA GLY A 366 -12.42 14.98 15.36
C GLY A 366 -11.71 14.97 16.71
N LYS A 367 -10.47 14.46 16.75
CA LYS A 367 -9.59 14.49 17.93
C LYS A 367 -8.54 15.58 17.76
N ILE A 368 -8.00 16.07 18.87
CA ILE A 368 -6.84 16.97 18.83
C ILE A 368 -5.65 16.18 18.27
N VAL A 369 -4.96 16.79 17.29
CA VAL A 369 -3.74 16.24 16.70
C VAL A 369 -2.62 17.24 16.90
N VAL A 370 -1.55 16.81 17.56
CA VAL A 370 -0.29 17.56 17.73
C VAL A 370 0.75 16.93 16.81
N VAL A 371 1.63 17.74 16.22
CA VAL A 371 2.70 17.24 15.34
C VAL A 371 4.04 17.50 16.02
N GLU A 372 4.87 16.46 16.11
CA GLU A 372 6.26 16.55 16.56
C GLU A 372 7.18 16.12 15.41
N ALA A 373 8.24 16.88 15.17
CA ALA A 373 9.27 16.58 14.17
C ALA A 373 10.63 16.46 14.85
N SER A 374 11.45 15.48 14.46
CA SER A 374 12.82 15.36 15.01
C SER A 374 13.62 16.65 14.78
N HIS A 375 14.20 17.21 15.85
CA HIS A 375 14.92 18.49 15.83
C HIS A 375 16.43 18.35 15.52
N VAL A 376 17.02 17.15 15.64
CA VAL A 376 18.45 16.86 15.38
C VAL A 376 18.57 15.41 14.89
N GLY A 377 19.29 15.17 13.80
CA GLY A 377 19.43 13.83 13.19
C GLY A 377 18.26 13.42 12.29
N ASP A 378 18.53 12.57 11.30
CA ASP A 378 17.58 12.20 10.24
C ASP A 378 16.40 11.32 10.75
N ASP A 379 16.46 10.79 11.98
CA ASP A 379 15.50 9.89 12.62
C ASP A 379 15.35 10.21 14.14
N PHE A 380 14.17 10.02 14.74
CA PHE A 380 13.97 10.12 16.21
C PHE A 380 14.80 9.12 17.01
N ASN A 381 15.24 8.03 16.38
CA ASN A 381 16.15 7.07 17.02
C ASN A 381 17.54 7.68 17.32
N ASP A 382 17.96 8.71 16.58
CA ASP A 382 19.24 9.39 16.80
C ASP A 382 19.14 10.36 18.00
N LEU A 383 17.97 10.99 18.21
CA LEU A 383 17.71 11.87 19.36
C LEU A 383 17.79 11.16 20.72
N ALA A 384 17.39 9.88 20.77
CA ALA A 384 17.50 9.07 21.98
C ALA A 384 18.97 8.80 22.39
N GLN A 385 19.94 9.04 21.51
CA GLN A 385 21.37 8.84 21.77
C GLN A 385 22.06 10.06 22.42
N GLY A 386 21.36 11.20 22.57
CA GLY A 386 21.88 12.34 23.32
C GLY A 386 23.16 12.97 22.76
N GLU A 387 23.31 13.04 21.44
CA GLU A 387 24.34 13.91 20.84
C GLU A 387 23.79 15.35 20.76
N GLU A 388 24.33 16.22 21.64
CA GLU A 388 24.20 17.69 21.56
C GLU A 388 24.85 18.27 20.29
#